data_AF-A0A8S3AR58-F1
#
_entry.id   AF-A0A8S3AR58-F1
#
_cell.length_a   1.000
_cell.length_b   1.000
_cell.length_c   1.000
_cell.angle_alpha   90.00
_cell.angle_beta   90.00
_cell.angle_gamma   90.00
#
_symmetry.space_group_name_H-M   'P 1'
#
loop_
_entity.id
_entity.type
_entity.pdbx_description
1 polymer ?
#
loop_
_entity_poly.entity_id
_entity_poly.type
_entity_poly.pdbx_seq_one_letter_code
_entity_poly.pdbx_strand_id
1 'polypeptide(L)'
;NYNLVCETLKFLDAVCGSQTGLLGLLGNYINEDKVDLTNQTLITLTEYCQGPCHDNQDAIVNHESNGIDIIIAIVLNDMTP
;
A
#
# COMPACT_ATOMS: atom_id res chain seq x y z
N ASN A 1 -18.10 4.13 12.27
CA ASN A 1 -17.75 4.48 10.88
C ASN A 1 -16.65 3.52 10.43
N TYR A 2 -16.86 2.81 9.33
CA TYR A 2 -15.87 1.89 8.75
C TYR A 2 -15.17 2.62 7.61
N ASN A 3 -13.88 2.96 7.77
CA ASN A 3 -13.12 3.69 6.76
C ASN A 3 -12.45 2.69 5.80
N LEU A 4 -13.02 2.55 4.61
CA LEU A 4 -12.54 1.59 3.61
C LEU A 4 -11.12 1.90 3.11
N VAL A 5 -10.71 3.18 3.12
CA VAL A 5 -9.34 3.59 2.75
C VAL A 5 -8.34 3.03 3.76
N CYS A 6 -8.59 3.20 5.06
CA CYS A 6 -7.74 2.66 6.11
C CYS A 6 -7.64 1.12 6.05
N GLU A 7 -8.74 0.44 5.77
CA GLU A 7 -8.76 -1.02 5.67
C GLU A 7 -8.03 -1.53 4.43
N THR A 8 -8.09 -0.78 3.33
CA THR A 8 -7.31 -1.07 2.12
C THR A 8 -5.81 -0.87 2.35
N LEU A 9 -5.41 0.13 3.15
CA LEU A 9 -4.01 0.31 3.55
C LEU A 9 -3.52 -0.83 4.46
N LYS A 10 -4.32 -1.27 5.42
CA LYS A 10 -3.99 -2.45 6.26
C LYS A 10 -3.84 -3.71 5.43
N PHE A 11 -4.66 -3.85 4.39
CA PHE A 11 -4.54 -4.95 3.45
C PHE A 11 -3.22 -4.88 2.67
N LEU A 12 -2.87 -3.70 2.12
CA LEU A 12 -1.59 -3.50 1.43
C LEU A 12 -0.41 -3.84 2.35
N ASP A 13 -0.46 -3.36 3.59
CA ASP A 13 0.53 -3.60 4.64
C ASP A 13 0.73 -5.11 4.92
N ALA A 14 -0.39 -5.86 5.01
CA ALA A 14 -0.37 -7.30 5.19
C ALA A 14 0.17 -8.06 3.98
N VAL A 15 -0.14 -7.61 2.75
CA VAL A 15 0.38 -8.20 1.51
C VAL A 15 1.89 -7.98 1.38
N CYS A 16 2.38 -6.81 1.78
CA CYS A 16 3.79 -6.41 1.73
C CYS A 16 4.63 -6.93 2.91
N GLY A 17 4.01 -7.56 3.93
CA GLY A 17 4.72 -8.30 4.97
C GLY A 17 5.36 -7.45 6.09
N SER A 18 4.84 -6.26 6.37
CA SER A 18 5.46 -5.32 7.33
C SER A 18 5.59 -5.83 8.78
N GLN A 19 4.94 -6.95 9.14
CA GLN A 19 5.16 -7.63 10.42
C GLN A 19 6.62 -8.07 10.65
N THR A 20 7.50 -7.97 9.64
CA THR A 20 8.92 -8.34 9.75
C THR A 20 9.91 -7.17 9.73
N GLY A 21 9.45 -5.91 9.63
CA GLY A 21 10.30 -4.72 9.84
C GLY A 21 11.42 -4.49 8.81
N LEU A 22 11.40 -5.18 7.66
CA LEU A 22 12.40 -5.05 6.60
C LEU A 22 11.74 -4.78 5.23
N LEU A 23 11.44 -3.52 4.95
CA LEU A 23 11.13 -3.01 3.60
C LEU A 23 12.24 -3.32 2.57
N GLY A 24 13.46 -3.67 3.03
CA GLY A 24 14.57 -4.11 2.18
C GLY A 24 14.42 -5.52 1.58
N LEU A 25 13.33 -6.24 1.87
CA LEU A 25 13.05 -7.59 1.33
C LEU A 25 11.76 -7.64 0.50
N LEU A 26 11.22 -6.50 0.04
CA LEU A 26 9.98 -6.45 -0.76
C LEU A 26 10.00 -7.39 -1.97
N GLY A 27 11.14 -7.49 -2.67
CA GLY A 27 11.33 -8.40 -3.80
C GLY A 27 11.23 -9.90 -3.45
N ASN A 28 11.43 -10.28 -2.18
CA ASN A 28 11.28 -11.67 -1.72
C ASN A 28 9.87 -11.99 -1.19
N TYR A 29 9.06 -10.98 -0.90
CA TYR A 29 7.73 -11.15 -0.30
C TYR A 29 6.59 -11.05 -1.30
N ILE A 30 6.80 -10.23 -2.34
CA ILE A 30 5.91 -10.15 -3.50
C ILE A 30 6.41 -11.20 -4.50
N ASN A 31 6.04 -12.47 -4.25
CA ASN A 31 6.08 -13.50 -5.29
C ASN A 31 5.26 -13.03 -6.50
N GLU A 32 5.55 -13.54 -7.70
CA GLU A 32 4.83 -13.20 -8.95
C GLU A 32 3.29 -13.16 -8.76
N ASP A 33 2.73 -14.09 -7.98
CA ASP A 33 1.29 -14.17 -7.67
C ASP A 33 0.71 -12.98 -6.87
N LYS A 34 1.54 -12.22 -6.15
CA LYS A 34 1.12 -11.06 -5.34
C LYS A 34 1.37 -9.73 -6.03
N VAL A 35 2.08 -9.72 -7.16
CA VAL A 35 2.33 -8.50 -7.94
C VAL A 35 1.02 -7.91 -8.43
N ASP A 36 0.16 -8.73 -9.04
CA ASP A 36 -1.14 -8.29 -9.57
C ASP A 36 -2.06 -7.77 -8.46
N LEU A 37 -2.07 -8.44 -7.30
CA LEU A 37 -2.87 -8.04 -6.15
C LEU A 37 -2.39 -6.72 -5.54
N THR A 38 -1.07 -6.53 -5.45
CA THR A 38 -0.46 -5.28 -5.00
C THR A 38 -0.80 -4.15 -5.96
N ASN A 39 -0.65 -4.38 -7.27
CA ASN A 39 -0.98 -3.42 -8.31
C ASN A 39 -2.47 -3.02 -8.26
N GLN A 40 -3.38 -3.98 -8.16
CA GLN A 40 -4.82 -3.69 -8.02
C GLN A 40 -5.12 -2.88 -6.76
N THR A 41 -4.44 -3.19 -5.65
CA THR A 41 -4.62 -2.44 -4.39
C THR A 41 -4.15 -1.00 -4.52
N LEU A 42 -3.02 -0.77 -5.19
CA LEU A 42 -2.51 0.58 -5.49
C LEU A 42 -3.46 1.35 -6.40
N ILE A 43 -4.00 0.72 -7.46
CA ILE A 43 -5.01 1.33 -8.34
C ILE A 43 -6.22 1.77 -7.52
N THR A 44 -6.79 0.88 -6.69
CA THR A 44 -7.93 1.20 -5.84
C THR A 44 -7.64 2.37 -4.88
N LEU A 45 -6.47 2.41 -4.26
CA LEU A 45 -6.07 3.53 -3.39
C LEU A 45 -5.93 4.84 -4.17
N THR A 46 -5.39 4.80 -5.39
CA THR A 46 -5.34 5.99 -6.25
C THR A 46 -6.72 6.47 -6.68
N GLU A 47 -7.66 5.56 -6.95
CA GLU A 47 -9.06 5.88 -7.26
C GLU A 47 -9.77 6.53 -6.07
N TYR A 48 -9.54 6.05 -4.84
CA TYR A 48 -10.09 6.67 -3.63
C TYR A 48 -9.62 8.11 -3.43
N CYS A 49 -8.42 8.45 -3.89
CA CYS A 49 -7.84 9.79 -3.75
C CYS A 49 -7.95 10.64 -5.01
N GLN A 50 -8.60 10.16 -6.09
CA GLN A 50 -8.69 10.88 -7.34
C GLN A 50 -9.58 12.14 -7.21
N GLY A 51 -9.03 13.31 -7.56
CA GLY A 51 -9.70 14.60 -7.44
C GLY A 51 -9.47 15.30 -6.09
N PRO A 52 -10.21 16.38 -5.76
CA PRO A 52 -10.09 17.08 -4.49
C PRO A 52 -10.77 16.29 -3.36
N CYS A 53 -10.19 15.14 -2.99
CA CYS A 53 -10.68 14.25 -1.95
C CYS A 53 -9.77 14.30 -0.70
N HIS A 54 -9.77 15.45 -0.03
CA HIS A 54 -8.89 15.72 1.12
C HIS A 54 -9.06 14.71 2.25
N ASP A 55 -10.29 14.30 2.56
CA ASP A 55 -10.56 13.34 3.63
C ASP A 55 -9.86 11.98 3.39
N ASN A 56 -9.89 11.48 2.16
CA ASN A 56 -9.22 10.22 1.82
C ASN A 56 -7.70 10.40 1.75
N GLN A 57 -7.21 11.53 1.25
CA GLN A 57 -5.78 11.86 1.24
C GLN A 57 -5.22 11.93 2.67
N ASP A 58 -5.93 12.62 3.58
CA ASP A 58 -5.58 12.72 4.99
C ASP A 58 -5.65 11.35 5.69
N ALA A 59 -6.62 10.51 5.32
CA ALA A 59 -6.72 9.15 5.84
C ALA A 59 -5.53 8.26 5.44
N ILE A 60 -4.94 8.47 4.25
CA ILE A 60 -3.73 7.76 3.82
C ILE A 60 -2.50 8.26 4.56
N VAL A 61 -2.33 9.59 4.61
CA VAL A 61 -1.13 10.22 5.19
C VAL A 61 -1.04 9.98 6.70
N ASN A 62 -2.17 10.06 7.41
CA ASN A 62 -2.20 9.92 8.86
C ASN A 62 -2.39 8.47 9.35
N HIS A 63 -2.36 7.47 8.46
CA HIS A 63 -2.62 6.09 8.85
C HIS A 63 -1.47 5.50 9.69
N GLU A 64 -1.82 4.87 10.81
CA GLU A 64 -0.85 4.29 11.78
C GLU A 64 0.10 3.24 11.18
N SER A 65 -0.28 2.61 10.07
CA SER A 65 0.56 1.64 9.35
C SER A 65 1.71 2.25 8.53
N ASN A 66 1.92 3.58 8.57
CA ASN A 66 2.87 4.28 7.69
C ASN A 66 2.65 3.91 6.20
N GLY A 67 1.38 3.83 5.78
CA GLY A 67 1.01 3.30 4.47
C GLY A 67 1.69 4.01 3.30
N ILE A 68 2.01 5.30 3.47
CA ILE A 68 2.75 6.08 2.46
C ILE A 68 4.20 5.60 2.28
N ASP A 69 4.87 5.17 3.36
CA ASP A 69 6.25 4.67 3.30
C ASP A 69 6.31 3.34 2.55
N ILE A 70 5.26 2.51 2.70
CA ILE A 70 5.11 1.25 1.96
C ILE A 70 4.90 1.53 0.47
N ILE A 71 3.99 2.46 0.13
CA ILE A 71 3.75 2.87 -1.26
C ILE A 71 5.04 3.42 -1.89
N ILE A 72 5.77 4.29 -1.16
CA ILE A 72 7.06 4.84 -1.61
C ILE A 72 8.06 3.72 -1.85
N ALA A 73 8.17 2.75 -0.95
CA ALA A 73 9.10 1.64 -1.10
C ALA A 73 8.73 0.73 -2.28
N ILE A 74 7.46 0.51 -2.58
CA ILE A 74 7.03 -0.26 -3.77
C ILE A 74 7.38 0.50 -5.06
N VAL A 75 7.24 1.83 -5.08
CA VAL A 75 7.57 2.64 -6.27
C VAL A 75 9.08 2.76 -6.48
N LEU A 76 9.86 2.85 -5.40
CA LEU A 76 11.32 3.02 -5.47
C LEU A 76 12.07 1.71 -5.67
N ASN A 77 11.52 0.58 -5.21
CA ASN A 77 12.06 -0.73 -5.54
C ASN A 77 11.42 -1.19 -6.83
N ASP A 78 12.17 -1.16 -7.94
CA ASP A 78 11.76 -1.82 -9.18
C ASP A 78 11.36 -3.26 -8.84
N MET A 79 10.06 -3.56 -8.92
CA MET A 79 9.56 -4.90 -8.67
C MET A 79 9.90 -5.77 -9.89
N THR A 80 11.18 -6.10 -10.04
CA THR A 80 11.65 -7.07 -11.01
C THR A 80 11.27 -8.48 -10.53
N PRO A 81 10.66 -9.33 -11.38
CA PRO A 81 10.41 -10.73 -11.08
C PRO A 81 11.67 -11.49 -10.62
#